data_AF-A0A4S8LL82-F1
#
_entry.id   AF-A0A4S8LL82-F1
#
_cell.length_a   1.000
_cell.length_b   1.000
_cell.length_c   1.000
_cell.angle_alpha   90.00
_cell.angle_beta   90.00
_cell.angle_gamma   90.00
#
_symmetry.space_group_name_H-M   'P 1'
#
loop_
_entity.id
_entity.type
_entity.pdbx_description
1 polymer ?
#
loop_
_entity_poly.entity_id
_entity_poly.type
_entity_poly.pdbx_seq_one_letter_code
_entity_poly.pdbx_strand_id
1 'polypeptide(L)' 'GLRIEWCKSYARVKRWREEVLLLQEEMRRCLVTLKWQAEQWTGRADIDTYEGERWEGSAAYAYEQADVRLRISARFEELW' A
#
# COMPACT_ATOMS: atom_id res chain seq x y z
N GLY A 1 25.79 24.43 29.70
CA GLY A 1 26.12 23.15 29.04
C GLY A 1 24.99 22.14 29.12
N LEU A 2 24.66 21.63 30.31
CA LEU A 2 23.81 20.44 30.48
C LEU A 2 22.33 20.56 30.06
N ARG A 3 21.66 21.68 30.38
CA ARG A 3 20.22 21.87 30.04
C ARG A 3 19.97 21.91 28.54
N ILE A 4 20.90 22.50 27.78
CA ILE A 4 20.80 22.60 26.32
C ILE A 4 20.95 21.22 25.68
N GLU A 5 21.94 20.44 26.12
CA GLU A 5 22.14 19.08 25.62
C GLU A 5 20.98 18.15 25.98
N TRP A 6 20.37 18.34 27.15
CA TRP A 6 19.13 17.63 27.52
C TRP A 6 17.97 18.00 26.59
N CYS A 7 17.72 19.29 26.33
CA CYS A 7 16.65 19.73 25.43
C CYS A 7 16.84 19.18 23.99
N LYS A 8 18.08 19.18 23.47
CA LYS A 8 18.39 18.60 22.15
C LYS A 8 18.10 17.10 22.11
N SER A 9 18.56 16.37 23.12
CA SER A 9 18.35 14.92 23.23
C SER A 9 16.87 14.57 23.35
N TYR A 10 16.13 15.32 24.17
CA TYR A 10 14.69 15.15 24.34
C TYR A 10 13.91 15.44 23.04
N ALA A 11 14.26 16.51 22.32
CA ALA A 11 13.66 16.83 21.03
C ALA A 11 13.89 15.73 19.99
N ARG A 12 15.08 15.13 19.96
CA ARG A 12 15.38 13.99 19.07
C ARG A 12 14.53 12.77 19.40
N VAL A 13 14.37 12.44 20.69
CA VAL A 13 13.51 11.33 21.12
C VAL A 13 12.04 11.59 20.76
N LYS A 14 11.55 12.82 20.95
CA LYS A 14 10.20 13.23 20.54
C LYS A 14 9.98 13.04 19.05
N ARG A 15 10.91 13.51 18.21
CA ARG A 15 10.84 13.36 16.75
C ARG A 15 10.88 11.89 16.33
N TRP A 16 11.80 11.11 16.87
CA TRP A 16 11.89 9.68 16.57
C TRP A 16 10.59 8.94 16.86
N ARG A 17 9.93 9.27 17.98
CA ARG A 17 8.62 8.68 18.31
C ARG A 17 7.55 9.03 17.28
N GLU A 18 7.54 10.27 16.80
CA GLU A 18 6.63 10.70 15.74
C GLU A 18 6.93 9.98 14.42
N GLU A 19 8.20 9.87 14.02
CA GLU A 19 8.62 9.17 12.81
C GLU A 19 8.21 7.69 12.82
N VAL A 20 8.35 7.00 13.96
CA VAL A 20 7.89 5.61 14.11
C VAL A 20 6.38 5.48 13.93
N LEU A 21 5.59 6.39 14.52
CA LEU A 21 4.14 6.39 14.37
C LEU A 21 3.70 6.69 12.93
N LEU A 22 4.35 7.64 12.27
CA LEU A 22 4.10 7.95 10.87
C LEU A 22 4.43 6.76 9.97
N LEU A 23 5.54 6.07 10.20
CA LEU A 23 5.92 4.91 9.41
C LEU A 23 4.90 3.76 9.55
N GLN A 24 4.39 3.51 10.75
CA GLN A 24 3.31 2.55 10.99
C GLN A 24 2.02 2.90 10.23
N GLU A 25 1.63 4.18 10.26
CA GLU A 25 0.43 4.63 9.55
C GLU A 25 0.62 4.58 8.03
N GLU A 26 1.80 4.95 7.51
CA GLU A 26 2.11 4.83 6.09
C GLU A 26 2.06 3.38 5.63
N MET A 27 2.57 2.43 6.43
CA MET A 27 2.45 1.02 6.06
C MET A 27 0.99 0.56 6.04
N ARG A 28 0.19 0.93 7.06
CA ARG A 28 -1.24 0.64 7.08
C ARG A 28 -1.95 1.17 5.84
N ARG A 29 -1.66 2.42 5.44
CA ARG A 29 -2.23 3.05 4.24
C ARG A 29 -1.80 2.39 2.95
N CYS A 30 -0.53 1.99 2.85
CA CYS A 30 0.00 1.28 1.69
C CYS A 30 -0.76 -0.03 1.45
N LEU A 31 -0.98 -0.83 2.50
CA LEU A 31 -1.74 -2.08 2.42
C LEU A 31 -3.20 -1.85 1.99
N VAL A 32 -3.88 -0.88 2.61
CA VAL A 32 -5.25 -0.50 2.23
C VAL A 32 -5.32 -0.07 0.77
N THR A 33 -4.34 0.71 0.31
CA THR A 33 -4.28 1.20 -1.07
C THR A 33 -4.10 0.05 -2.06
N LEU A 34 -3.22 -0.92 -1.77
CA LEU A 34 -2.99 -2.07 -2.64
C LEU A 34 -4.25 -2.94 -2.77
N LYS A 35 -4.95 -3.20 -1.65
CA LYS A 35 -6.20 -3.96 -1.65
C LYS A 35 -7.31 -3.23 -2.42
N TRP A 36 -7.48 -1.94 -2.16
CA TRP A 36 -8.43 -1.11 -2.92
C TRP A 36 -8.12 -1.13 -4.42
N GLN A 37 -6.85 -0.99 -4.81
CA GLN A 37 -6.47 -1.07 -6.23
C GLN A 37 -6.78 -2.45 -6.84
N ALA A 38 -6.58 -3.54 -6.11
CA ALA A 38 -6.93 -4.89 -6.58
C ALA A 38 -8.45 -5.03 -6.85
N GLU A 39 -9.28 -4.47 -5.97
CA GLU A 39 -10.73 -4.40 -6.18
C GLU A 39 -11.09 -3.56 -7.42
N GLN A 40 -10.41 -2.42 -7.60
CA GLN A 40 -10.61 -1.59 -8.80
C GLN A 40 -10.25 -2.34 -10.09
N TRP A 41 -9.20 -3.17 -10.07
CA TRP A 41 -8.84 -4.00 -11.23
C TRP A 41 -9.84 -5.13 -11.46
N THR A 42 -10.31 -5.77 -10.40
CA THR A 42 -11.36 -6.80 -10.50
C THR A 42 -12.62 -6.23 -11.14
N GLY A 43 -13.04 -5.03 -10.74
CA GLY A 43 -14.18 -4.33 -11.37
C GLY A 43 -13.96 -3.93 -12.83
N ARG A 44 -12.70 -3.82 -13.29
CA ARG A 44 -12.36 -3.55 -14.71
C ARG A 44 -12.34 -4.80 -15.58
N ALA A 45 -12.47 -5.99 -15.00
CA ALA A 45 -12.55 -7.22 -15.77
C ALA A 45 -13.85 -7.29 -16.58
N ASP A 46 -14.91 -6.61 -16.11
CA ASP A 46 -16.21 -6.57 -16.76
C ASP A 46 -16.38 -5.28 -17.57
N ILE A 47 -15.98 -5.32 -18.84
CA ILE A 47 -16.14 -4.22 -19.79
C ILE A 47 -17.19 -4.62 -20.82
N ASP A 48 -18.38 -4.04 -20.68
CA ASP A 48 -19.59 -4.30 -21.49
C ASP A 48 -19.41 -4.00 -23.00
N THR A 49 -18.36 -3.25 -23.37
CA THR A 49 -18.07 -2.90 -24.77
C THR A 49 -17.13 -3.87 -25.47
N TYR A 50 -16.54 -4.84 -24.77
CA TYR A 50 -15.66 -5.84 -25.35
C TYR A 50 -16.39 -7.16 -25.50
N GLU A 51 -16.16 -7.86 -26.61
CA GLU A 51 -16.76 -9.16 -26.92
C GLU A 51 -15.68 -10.17 -27.33
N GLY A 52 -16.00 -11.45 -27.17
CA GLY A 52 -15.15 -12.57 -27.57
C GLY A 52 -13.74 -12.51 -26.98
N GLU A 53 -12.73 -12.85 -27.79
CA GLU A 53 -11.32 -12.91 -27.39
C GLU A 53 -10.80 -11.60 -26.78
N ARG A 54 -11.34 -10.45 -27.18
CA ARG A 54 -10.94 -9.15 -26.65
C ARG A 54 -11.40 -8.95 -25.22
N TRP A 55 -12.62 -9.40 -24.91
CA TRP A 55 -13.12 -9.41 -23.54
C TRP A 55 -12.29 -10.36 -22.69
N GLU A 56 -12.07 -11.59 -23.17
CA GLU A 56 -11.28 -12.60 -22.45
C GLU A 56 -9.87 -12.10 -22.11
N GLY A 57 -9.16 -11.53 -23.08
CA GLY A 57 -7.82 -10.98 -22.87
C GLY A 57 -7.80 -9.80 -21.91
N SER A 58 -8.78 -8.89 -22.01
CA SER A 58 -8.90 -7.74 -21.10
C SER A 58 -9.23 -8.19 -19.67
N ALA A 59 -10.15 -9.13 -19.51
CA ALA A 59 -10.53 -9.70 -18.23
C ALA A 59 -9.35 -10.44 -17.59
N ALA A 60 -8.67 -11.30 -18.34
CA ALA A 60 -7.48 -12.02 -17.88
C ALA A 60 -6.39 -11.05 -17.38
N TYR A 61 -6.11 -9.99 -18.14
CA TYR A 61 -5.15 -8.97 -17.74
C TYR A 61 -5.60 -8.23 -16.47
N ALA A 62 -6.88 -7.88 -16.37
CA ALA A 62 -7.41 -7.20 -15.19
C ALA A 62 -7.27 -8.07 -13.92
N TYR A 63 -7.57 -9.36 -14.01
CA TYR A 63 -7.37 -10.30 -12.89
C TYR A 63 -5.89 -10.49 -12.54
N GLU A 64 -4.99 -10.57 -13.52
CA GLU A 64 -3.55 -10.61 -13.28
C GLU A 64 -3.07 -9.36 -12.54
N GLN A 65 -3.55 -8.18 -12.94
CA GLN A 65 -3.23 -6.92 -12.27
C GLN A 65 -3.75 -6.87 -10.82
N ALA A 66 -4.92 -7.45 -10.55
CA ALA A 66 -5.43 -7.58 -9.20
C ALA A 66 -4.55 -8.52 -8.35
N ASP A 67 -4.20 -9.69 -8.88
CA ASP A 67 -3.34 -10.68 -8.21
C ASP A 67 -1.96 -10.10 -7.85
N VAL A 68 -1.31 -9.40 -8.78
CA VAL A 68 -0.01 -8.74 -8.53
C VAL A 68 -0.07 -7.83 -7.31
N ARG A 69 -1.14 -7.03 -7.18
CA ARG A 69 -1.30 -6.08 -6.05
C ARG A 69 -1.57 -6.79 -4.74
N LEU A 70 -2.36 -7.86 -4.77
CA LEU A 70 -2.58 -8.71 -3.59
C LEU A 70 -1.28 -9.38 -3.14
N ARG A 71 -0.45 -9.87 -4.07
CA ARG A 71 0.86 -10.44 -3.75
C ARG A 71 1.82 -9.42 -3.14
N ILE A 72 1.86 -8.20 -3.67
CA ILE A 72 2.67 -7.11 -3.09
C ILE A 72 2.15 -6.78 -1.67
N SER A 73 0.83 -6.68 -1.48
CA SER A 73 0.23 -6.43 -0.16
C SER A 73 0.60 -7.53 0.83
N ALA A 74 0.46 -8.80 0.44
CA ALA A 74 0.80 -9.94 1.31
C ALA A 74 2.29 -9.94 1.67
N ARG A 75 3.17 -9.60 0.72
CA ARG A 75 4.60 -9.49 0.98
C ARG A 75 4.92 -8.35 1.95
N PHE A 76 4.24 -7.20 1.84
CA PHE A 76 4.41 -6.10 2.78
C PHE A 76 3.87 -6.43 4.16
N GLU A 77 2.75 -7.15 4.26
CA GLU A 77 2.24 -7.66 5.55
C GLU A 77 3.19 -8.64 6.23
N GLU A 78 3.92 -9.46 5.47
CA GLU A 78 4.92 -10.38 6.02
C GLU A 78 6.20 -9.67 6.50
N LEU A 79 6.61 -8.62 5.78
CA LEU A 79 7.85 -7.88 6.07
C LEU A 79 7.71 -6.87 7.21
N TRP A 80 6.49 -6.41 7.49
CA TRP A 80 6.18 -5.32 8.42
C TRP A 80 5.79 -5.84 9.81
#